data_AF-A0A428H1H5-F1
#
_entry.id   AF-A0A428H1H5-F1
#
_cell.length_a   1.000
_cell.length_b   1.000
_cell.length_c   1.000
_cell.angle_alpha   90.00
_cell.angle_beta   90.00
_cell.angle_gamma   90.00
#
_symmetry.space_group_name_H-M   'P 1'
#
loop_
_entity.id
_entity.type
_entity.pdbx_description
1 polymer ?
#
loop_
_entity_poly.entity_id
_entity_poly.type
_entity_poly.pdbx_seq_one_letter_code
_entity_poly.pdbx_strand_id
1 'polypeptide(L)'
;MKIFLQKVEYSLLALFLAVQTQVPFVLIQFYKGRDQSFSMGYTLLILMIYLLIIFYALRMAKKEGLLTLDFSFFNLKSVIWLVLSYLITFGVSIFAAIIMVLEGQLSGTTANQTALQNLFQSTPVVLLIVGAVFSAPILEEILFRGLIPQKLFPQHELIGLVVGSILFGFFHGPTNIGSFVLYAGMGAF
;
A
#
# COMPACT_ATOMS: atom_id res chain seq x y z
N MET A 1 -10.72 26.29 -15.74
CA MET A 1 -11.84 25.53 -15.11
C MET A 1 -11.75 24.02 -15.35
N LYS A 2 -11.65 23.53 -16.60
CA LYS A 2 -11.59 22.08 -16.90
C LYS A 2 -10.45 21.32 -16.19
N ILE A 3 -9.23 21.87 -16.20
CA ILE A 3 -8.05 21.25 -15.54
C ILE A 3 -8.24 21.14 -14.02
N PHE A 4 -8.81 22.17 -13.39
CA PHE A 4 -9.07 22.16 -11.96
C PHE A 4 -10.11 21.09 -11.58
N LEU A 5 -11.21 20.99 -12.34
CA LEU A 5 -12.24 19.98 -12.11
C LEU A 5 -11.69 18.56 -12.26
N GLN A 6 -10.82 18.30 -13.25
CA GLN A 6 -10.16 17.00 -13.40
C GLN A 6 -9.25 16.66 -12.20
N LYS A 7 -8.50 17.64 -11.67
CA LYS A 7 -7.68 17.41 -10.48
C LYS A 7 -8.54 17.07 -9.26
N VAL A 8 -9.67 17.73 -9.08
CA VAL A 8 -10.62 17.41 -8.00
C VAL A 8 -11.16 15.99 -8.18
N GLU A 9 -11.57 15.62 -9.39
CA GLU A 9 -12.05 14.27 -9.70
C GLU A 9 -11.01 13.19 -9.35
N TYR A 10 -9.76 13.36 -9.79
CA TYR A 10 -8.69 12.40 -9.48
C TYR A 10 -8.30 12.38 -8.00
N SER A 11 -8.38 13.51 -7.30
CA SER A 11 -8.16 13.55 -5.84
C SER A 11 -9.25 12.78 -5.09
N LEU A 12 -10.52 12.93 -5.51
CA LEU A 12 -11.63 12.15 -4.95
C LEU A 12 -11.50 10.66 -5.25
N LEU A 13 -11.06 10.32 -6.47
CA LEU A 13 -10.78 8.93 -6.84
C LEU A 13 -9.64 8.33 -6.02
N ALA A 14 -8.57 9.10 -5.79
CA ALA A 14 -7.45 8.70 -4.94
C ALA A 14 -7.89 8.44 -3.51
N LEU A 15 -8.69 9.36 -2.94
CA LEU A 15 -9.26 9.21 -1.60
C LEU A 15 -10.18 7.98 -1.53
N PHE A 16 -11.02 7.77 -2.54
CA PHE A 16 -11.90 6.61 -2.61
C PHE A 16 -11.10 5.30 -2.59
N LEU A 17 -10.06 5.17 -3.44
CA LEU A 17 -9.19 4.00 -3.44
C LEU A 17 -8.48 3.80 -2.10
N ALA A 18 -7.96 4.88 -1.51
CA ALA A 18 -7.32 4.86 -0.21
C ALA A 18 -8.26 4.29 0.86
N VAL A 19 -9.54 4.72 0.88
CA VAL A 19 -10.56 4.16 1.78
C VAL A 19 -10.84 2.69 1.48
N GLN A 20 -10.94 2.30 0.21
CA GLN A 20 -11.18 0.90 -0.16
C GLN A 20 -10.10 -0.04 0.37
N THR A 21 -8.83 0.37 0.41
CA THR A 21 -7.75 -0.46 0.96
C THR A 21 -7.98 -0.86 2.43
N GLN A 22 -8.71 -0.03 3.20
CA GLN A 22 -8.94 -0.22 4.62
C GLN A 22 -10.16 -1.09 4.93
N VAL A 23 -11.11 -1.21 3.98
CA VAL A 23 -12.39 -1.91 4.19
C VAL A 23 -12.19 -3.36 4.67
N PRO A 24 -11.37 -4.20 4.01
CA PRO A 24 -11.16 -5.57 4.47
C PRO A 24 -10.49 -5.64 5.84
N PHE A 25 -9.52 -4.76 6.11
CA PHE A 25 -8.82 -4.70 7.39
C PHE A 25 -9.77 -4.36 8.54
N VAL A 26 -10.62 -3.34 8.37
CA VAL A 26 -11.63 -2.94 9.36
C VAL A 26 -12.62 -4.09 9.62
N LEU A 27 -13.07 -4.81 8.58
CA LEU A 27 -13.96 -5.96 8.74
C LEU A 27 -13.30 -7.11 9.52
N ILE A 28 -12.03 -7.41 9.24
CA ILE A 28 -11.26 -8.42 9.98
C ILE A 28 -11.13 -8.00 11.46
N GLN A 29 -10.73 -6.76 11.73
CA GLN A 29 -10.58 -6.24 13.09
C GLN A 29 -11.89 -6.24 13.87
N PHE A 30 -12.98 -5.79 13.24
CA PHE A 30 -14.30 -5.75 13.86
C PHE A 30 -14.81 -7.14 14.25
N TYR A 31 -14.54 -8.14 13.42
CA TYR A 31 -14.92 -9.52 13.70
C TYR A 31 -14.08 -10.13 14.82
N LYS A 32 -12.76 -9.87 14.81
CA LYS A 32 -11.86 -10.29 15.89
C LYS A 32 -12.21 -9.63 17.23
N GLY A 33 -12.61 -8.36 17.24
CA GLY A 33 -13.00 -7.63 18.45
C GLY A 33 -14.26 -8.18 19.13
N ARG A 34 -14.95 -9.15 18.54
CA ARG A 34 -16.08 -9.87 19.15
C ARG A 34 -15.70 -11.26 19.69
N ASP A 35 -14.40 -11.58 19.72
CA ASP A 35 -13.86 -12.90 20.10
C ASP A 35 -14.46 -14.07 19.29
N GLN A 36 -14.92 -13.81 18.07
CA GLN A 36 -15.49 -14.83 17.19
C GLN A 36 -14.40 -15.49 16.34
N SER A 37 -14.43 -16.83 16.26
CA SER A 37 -13.64 -17.56 15.28
C SER A 37 -14.19 -17.33 13.87
N PHE A 38 -13.30 -17.27 12.88
CA PHE A 38 -13.70 -17.04 11.49
C PHE A 38 -14.55 -18.21 10.98
N SER A 39 -15.83 -17.93 10.71
CA SER A 39 -16.69 -18.87 10.00
C SER A 39 -16.35 -18.89 8.51
N MET A 40 -16.59 -20.03 7.85
CA MET A 40 -16.39 -20.16 6.40
C MET A 40 -17.14 -19.08 5.61
N GLY A 41 -18.39 -18.78 6.00
CA GLY A 41 -19.19 -17.75 5.35
C GLY A 41 -18.58 -16.35 5.47
N TYR A 42 -18.05 -15.99 6.63
CA TYR A 42 -17.42 -14.69 6.83
C TYR A 42 -16.08 -14.58 6.08
N THR A 43 -15.28 -15.65 6.06
CA THR A 43 -14.06 -15.71 5.26
C THR A 43 -14.36 -15.53 3.76
N LEU A 44 -15.37 -16.21 3.23
CA LEU A 44 -15.78 -16.07 1.83
C LEU A 44 -16.29 -14.67 1.51
N LEU A 45 -17.02 -14.04 2.43
CA LEU A 45 -17.46 -12.65 2.29
C LEU A 45 -16.28 -11.67 2.17
N ILE A 46 -15.30 -11.76 3.07
CA ILE A 46 -14.11 -10.87 3.01
C ILE A 46 -13.30 -11.13 1.74
N LEU A 47 -13.14 -12.40 1.33
CA LEU A 47 -12.50 -12.73 0.06
C LEU A 47 -13.21 -12.10 -1.13
N MET A 48 -14.54 -12.19 -1.17
CA MET A 48 -15.33 -11.55 -2.22
C MET A 48 -15.11 -10.04 -2.25
N ILE A 49 -15.05 -9.38 -1.08
CA ILE A 49 -14.78 -7.94 -0.98
C ILE A 49 -13.39 -7.60 -1.51
N TYR A 50 -12.34 -8.34 -1.12
CA TYR A 50 -10.99 -8.16 -1.68
C TYR A 50 -11.01 -8.25 -3.21
N LEU A 51 -11.63 -9.31 -3.76
CA LEU A 51 -11.69 -9.53 -5.20
C LEU A 51 -12.45 -8.42 -5.92
N LEU A 52 -13.54 -7.90 -5.36
CA LEU A 52 -14.28 -6.77 -5.92
C LEU A 52 -13.45 -5.48 -5.92
N ILE A 53 -12.72 -5.21 -4.84
CA ILE A 53 -11.83 -4.04 -4.74
C ILE A 53 -10.71 -4.15 -5.78
N ILE A 54 -10.04 -5.30 -5.86
CA ILE A 54 -8.97 -5.54 -6.84
C ILE A 54 -9.52 -5.41 -8.27
N PHE A 55 -10.66 -6.03 -8.56
CA PHE A 55 -11.30 -5.95 -9.87
C PHE A 55 -11.63 -4.50 -10.26
N TYR A 56 -12.23 -3.74 -9.34
CA TYR A 56 -12.52 -2.33 -9.55
C TYR A 56 -11.24 -1.53 -9.80
N ALA A 57 -10.23 -1.69 -8.95
CA ALA A 57 -8.97 -0.96 -9.04
C ALA A 57 -8.26 -1.23 -10.38
N LEU A 58 -8.15 -2.49 -10.79
CA LEU A 58 -7.55 -2.87 -12.07
C LEU A 58 -8.35 -2.34 -13.27
N ARG A 59 -9.69 -2.43 -13.22
CA ARG A 59 -10.54 -1.90 -14.30
C ARG A 59 -10.40 -0.39 -14.43
N MET A 60 -10.38 0.32 -13.30
CA MET A 60 -10.16 1.76 -13.25
C MET A 60 -8.76 2.11 -13.77
N ALA A 61 -7.72 1.46 -13.27
CA ALA A 61 -6.35 1.71 -13.69
C ALA A 61 -6.15 1.45 -15.19
N LYS A 62 -6.80 0.42 -15.75
CA LYS A 62 -6.82 0.18 -17.20
C LYS A 62 -7.49 1.32 -17.96
N LYS A 63 -8.68 1.75 -17.51
CA LYS A 63 -9.45 2.85 -18.14
C LYS A 63 -8.64 4.15 -18.14
N GLU A 64 -7.93 4.41 -17.04
CA GLU A 64 -7.12 5.60 -16.87
C GLU A 64 -5.73 5.51 -17.51
N GLY A 65 -5.38 4.36 -18.13
CA GLY A 65 -4.08 4.16 -18.77
C GLY A 65 -2.91 4.07 -17.79
N LEU A 66 -3.18 3.74 -16.52
CA LEU A 66 -2.17 3.58 -15.46
C LEU A 66 -1.52 2.19 -15.47
N LEU A 67 -2.11 1.21 -16.17
CA LEU A 67 -1.55 -0.15 -16.26
C LEU A 67 -0.67 -0.29 -17.49
N THR A 68 0.62 -0.47 -17.27
CA THR A 68 1.58 -0.99 -18.26
C THR A 68 1.78 -2.47 -17.97
N LEU A 69 0.88 -3.33 -18.47
CA LEU A 69 1.06 -4.79 -18.40
C LEU A 69 2.09 -5.22 -19.45
N ASP A 70 3.36 -4.88 -19.23
CA ASP A 70 4.46 -5.34 -20.06
C ASP A 70 5.14 -6.56 -19.41
N PHE A 71 4.88 -7.73 -19.98
CA PHE A 71 5.49 -8.99 -19.54
C PHE A 71 6.94 -9.17 -20.05
N SER A 72 7.51 -8.16 -20.76
CA SER A 72 8.95 -8.10 -21.08
C SER A 72 9.84 -7.91 -19.83
N PHE A 73 9.21 -7.75 -18.66
CA PHE A 73 9.82 -7.67 -17.34
C PHE A 73 10.79 -8.83 -17.01
N PHE A 74 10.67 -10.00 -17.63
CA PHE A 74 11.59 -11.12 -17.40
C PHE A 74 12.89 -11.00 -18.23
N ASN A 75 13.58 -9.88 -18.12
CA ASN A 75 14.93 -9.71 -18.65
C ASN A 75 15.93 -9.47 -17.52
N LEU A 76 17.21 -9.79 -17.75
CA LEU A 76 18.24 -9.69 -16.72
C LEU A 76 18.38 -8.27 -16.14
N LYS A 77 18.15 -7.22 -16.94
CA LYS A 77 18.21 -5.84 -16.47
C LYS A 77 17.10 -5.56 -15.45
N SER A 78 15.88 -6.00 -15.73
CA SER A 78 14.75 -5.87 -14.80
C SER A 78 14.97 -6.63 -13.50
N VAL A 79 15.59 -7.82 -13.56
CA VAL A 79 15.99 -8.57 -12.36
C VAL A 79 17.05 -7.81 -11.57
N ILE A 80 18.06 -7.23 -12.23
CA ILE A 80 19.08 -6.41 -11.57
C ILE A 80 18.45 -5.20 -10.87
N TRP A 81 17.54 -4.50 -11.56
CA TRP A 81 16.82 -3.37 -10.96
C TRP A 81 15.98 -3.79 -9.76
N LEU A 82 15.27 -4.91 -9.84
CA LEU A 82 14.50 -5.45 -8.71
C LEU A 82 15.40 -5.75 -7.51
N VAL A 83 16.55 -6.39 -7.73
CA VAL A 83 17.52 -6.69 -6.65
C VAL A 83 18.09 -5.39 -6.07
N LEU A 84 18.43 -4.40 -6.89
CA LEU A 84 18.92 -3.11 -6.42
C LEU A 84 17.87 -2.36 -5.59
N SER A 85 16.61 -2.29 -6.06
CA SER A 85 15.51 -1.68 -5.30
C SER A 85 15.28 -2.38 -3.96
N TYR A 86 15.38 -3.72 -3.93
CA TYR A 86 15.30 -4.47 -2.69
C TYR A 86 16.46 -4.13 -1.73
N LEU A 87 17.70 -4.07 -2.21
CA LEU A 87 18.86 -3.71 -1.39
C LEU A 87 18.78 -2.29 -0.85
N ILE A 88 18.29 -1.33 -1.64
CA ILE A 88 18.06 0.05 -1.21
C ILE A 88 16.99 0.07 -0.11
N THR A 89 15.86 -0.61 -0.32
CA THR A 89 14.77 -0.73 0.67
C THR A 89 15.24 -1.39 1.97
N PHE A 90 16.11 -2.40 1.87
CA PHE A 90 16.73 -3.03 3.03
C PHE A 90 17.63 -2.05 3.79
N GLY A 91 18.44 -1.26 3.08
CA GLY A 91 19.26 -0.21 3.68
C GLY A 91 18.45 0.88 4.38
N VAL A 92 17.38 1.35 3.74
CA VAL A 92 16.39 2.27 4.35
C VAL A 92 15.79 1.65 5.61
N SER A 93 15.46 0.36 5.59
CA SER A 93 14.86 -0.32 6.73
C SER A 93 15.80 -0.37 7.94
N ILE A 94 17.09 -0.65 7.73
CA ILE A 94 18.10 -0.61 8.80
C ILE A 94 18.24 0.81 9.34
N PHE A 95 18.35 1.81 8.46
CA PHE A 95 18.49 3.20 8.87
C PHE A 95 17.29 3.68 9.69
N ALA A 96 16.07 3.36 9.24
CA ALA A 96 14.84 3.63 9.97
C ALA A 96 14.81 2.95 11.34
N ALA A 97 15.24 1.70 11.44
CA ALA A 97 15.32 0.97 12.70
C ALA A 97 16.30 1.63 13.69
N ILE A 98 17.46 2.10 13.20
CA ILE A 98 18.41 2.86 14.03
C ILE A 98 17.76 4.14 14.57
N ILE A 99 17.06 4.91 13.72
CA ILE A 99 16.35 6.11 14.15
C ILE A 99 15.31 5.76 15.23
N MET A 100 14.49 4.73 15.02
CA MET A 100 13.49 4.31 16.01
C MET A 100 14.12 3.94 17.36
N VAL A 101 15.25 3.24 17.36
CA VAL A 101 15.98 2.91 18.61
C VAL A 101 16.50 4.18 19.29
N LEU A 102 17.03 5.14 18.53
CA LEU A 102 17.48 6.44 19.06
C LEU A 102 16.32 7.28 19.61
N GLU A 103 15.12 7.13 19.07
CA GLU A 103 13.87 7.73 19.58
C GLU A 103 13.29 6.99 20.80
N GLY A 104 13.98 5.95 21.30
CA GLY A 104 13.58 5.19 22.49
C GLY A 104 12.68 3.98 22.20
N GLN A 105 12.38 3.69 20.92
CA GLN A 105 11.65 2.48 20.53
C GLN A 105 12.61 1.29 20.34
N LEU A 106 13.00 0.69 21.46
CA LEU A 106 14.02 -0.37 21.52
C LEU A 106 13.68 -1.65 20.74
N SER A 107 12.40 -1.89 20.44
CA SER A 107 12.01 -3.04 19.62
C SER A 107 12.37 -2.89 18.15
N GLY A 108 12.62 -1.66 17.66
CA GLY A 108 12.88 -1.38 16.25
C GLY A 108 11.75 -1.80 15.30
N THR A 109 10.53 -2.02 15.82
CA THR A 109 9.36 -2.47 15.05
C THR A 109 8.31 -1.36 14.97
N THR A 110 7.54 -1.29 13.90
CA THR A 110 6.49 -0.26 13.79
C THR A 110 5.19 -0.69 14.48
N ALA A 111 4.35 0.29 14.84
CA ALA A 111 3.00 0.03 15.35
C ALA A 111 2.14 -0.76 14.35
N ASN A 112 2.26 -0.46 13.07
CA ASN A 112 1.57 -1.18 12.00
C ASN A 112 2.08 -2.63 11.85
N GLN A 113 3.39 -2.89 11.97
CA GLN A 113 3.92 -4.27 11.99
C GLN A 113 3.38 -5.06 13.18
N THR A 114 3.26 -4.43 14.35
CA THR A 114 2.66 -5.04 15.55
C THR A 114 1.17 -5.34 15.33
N ALA A 115 0.42 -4.40 14.75
CA ALA A 115 -0.99 -4.57 14.43
C ALA A 115 -1.20 -5.71 13.41
N LEU A 116 -0.34 -5.82 12.39
CA LEU A 116 -0.37 -6.93 11.43
C LEU A 116 -0.07 -8.28 12.09
N GLN A 117 0.94 -8.37 12.95
CA GLN A 117 1.23 -9.62 13.69
C GLN A 117 0.04 -10.05 14.55
N ASN A 118 -0.58 -9.11 15.25
CA ASN A 118 -1.80 -9.37 16.02
C ASN A 118 -2.97 -9.77 15.13
N LEU A 119 -3.08 -9.19 13.93
CA LEU A 119 -4.09 -9.57 12.94
C LEU A 119 -3.85 -10.99 12.43
N PHE A 120 -2.59 -11.38 12.17
CA PHE A 120 -2.23 -12.68 11.61
C PHE A 120 -2.60 -13.84 12.53
N GLN A 121 -2.48 -13.64 13.84
CA GLN A 121 -2.99 -14.60 14.81
C GLN A 121 -4.48 -14.82 14.57
N SER A 122 -4.92 -16.08 14.47
CA SER A 122 -6.33 -16.48 14.28
C SER A 122 -7.08 -15.94 13.04
N THR A 123 -6.40 -15.26 12.09
CA THR A 123 -6.99 -14.90 10.79
C THR A 123 -6.70 -16.00 9.75
N PRO A 124 -7.68 -16.43 8.94
CA PRO A 124 -7.45 -17.37 7.85
C PRO A 124 -6.32 -16.92 6.92
N VAL A 125 -5.35 -17.80 6.70
CA VAL A 125 -4.15 -17.52 5.88
C VAL A 125 -4.51 -17.02 4.48
N VAL A 126 -5.60 -17.52 3.89
CA VAL A 126 -6.08 -17.06 2.58
C VAL A 126 -6.39 -15.57 2.54
N LEU A 127 -6.94 -14.99 3.63
CA LEU A 127 -7.21 -13.55 3.72
C LEU A 127 -5.90 -12.76 3.81
N LEU A 128 -4.91 -13.30 4.53
CA LEU A 128 -3.60 -12.67 4.66
C LEU A 128 -2.85 -12.65 3.33
N ILE A 129 -2.87 -13.76 2.61
CA ILE A 129 -2.24 -13.86 1.28
C ILE A 129 -2.92 -12.89 0.32
N VAL A 130 -4.25 -12.94 0.19
CA VAL A 130 -4.99 -12.06 -0.72
C VAL A 130 -4.79 -10.58 -0.34
N GLY A 131 -4.79 -10.25 0.95
CA GLY A 131 -4.58 -8.90 1.43
C GLY A 131 -3.17 -8.37 1.20
N ALA A 132 -2.16 -9.05 1.75
CA ALA A 132 -0.79 -8.55 1.79
C ALA A 132 0.02 -8.81 0.51
N VAL A 133 -0.27 -9.89 -0.23
CA VAL A 133 0.50 -10.26 -1.43
C VAL A 133 -0.12 -9.69 -2.70
N PHE A 134 -1.45 -9.56 -2.74
CA PHE A 134 -2.15 -9.12 -3.95
C PHE A 134 -2.79 -7.75 -3.77
N SER A 135 -3.73 -7.61 -2.84
CA SER A 135 -4.56 -6.42 -2.71
C SER A 135 -3.73 -5.17 -2.40
N ALA A 136 -2.89 -5.21 -1.36
CA ALA A 136 -2.09 -4.07 -0.93
C ALA A 136 -1.11 -3.62 -2.03
N PRO A 137 -0.23 -4.48 -2.58
CA PRO A 137 0.69 -4.06 -3.65
C PRO A 137 -0.01 -3.50 -4.89
N ILE A 138 -1.12 -4.11 -5.34
CA ILE A 138 -1.87 -3.62 -6.51
C ILE A 138 -2.46 -2.22 -6.23
N LEU A 139 -3.11 -2.03 -5.09
CA LEU A 139 -3.73 -0.76 -4.74
C LEU A 139 -2.69 0.33 -4.50
N GLU A 140 -1.58 -0.01 -3.85
CA GLU A 140 -0.47 0.91 -3.59
C GLU A 140 0.17 1.41 -4.88
N GLU A 141 0.46 0.51 -5.83
CA GLU A 141 1.03 0.87 -7.13
C GLU A 141 0.08 1.79 -7.91
N ILE A 142 -1.20 1.42 -7.99
CA ILE A 142 -2.21 2.22 -8.69
C ILE A 142 -2.38 3.60 -8.05
N LEU A 143 -2.38 3.69 -6.73
CA LEU A 143 -2.64 4.94 -6.02
C LEU A 143 -1.41 5.84 -5.99
N PHE A 144 -0.30 5.35 -5.44
CA PHE A 144 0.87 6.17 -5.11
C PHE A 144 1.85 6.35 -6.27
N ARG A 145 1.86 5.42 -7.24
CA ARG A 145 2.79 5.44 -8.39
C ARG A 145 2.09 5.60 -9.74
N GLY A 146 0.79 5.31 -9.79
CA GLY A 146 -0.07 5.62 -10.93
C GLY A 146 -0.76 6.97 -10.78
N LEU A 147 -1.84 6.98 -9.99
CA LEU A 147 -2.83 8.06 -9.97
C LEU A 147 -2.25 9.38 -9.48
N ILE A 148 -1.54 9.38 -8.35
CA ILE A 148 -0.94 10.60 -7.79
C ILE A 148 0.04 11.23 -8.79
N PRO A 149 1.13 10.57 -9.22
CA PRO A 149 2.09 11.20 -10.12
C PRO A 149 1.53 11.50 -11.50
N GLN A 150 0.84 10.55 -12.14
CA GLN A 150 0.46 10.67 -13.55
C GLN A 150 -0.81 11.51 -13.76
N LYS A 151 -1.72 11.58 -12.78
CA LYS A 151 -2.99 12.33 -12.93
C LYS A 151 -3.05 13.63 -12.13
N LEU A 152 -2.47 13.69 -10.93
CA LEU A 152 -2.44 14.93 -10.14
C LEU A 152 -1.26 15.84 -10.54
N PHE A 153 -0.14 15.23 -10.97
CA PHE A 153 1.09 15.91 -11.37
C PHE A 153 1.57 15.55 -12.80
N PRO A 154 0.71 15.58 -13.84
CA PRO A 154 1.02 15.06 -15.18
C PRO A 154 2.21 15.75 -15.88
N GLN A 155 2.56 16.98 -15.50
CA GLN A 155 3.70 17.72 -16.07
C GLN A 155 4.97 17.59 -15.23
N HIS A 156 4.85 17.04 -14.01
CA HIS A 156 5.89 16.97 -13.00
C HIS A 156 5.82 15.62 -12.27
N GLU A 157 5.80 14.52 -13.01
CA GLU A 157 5.61 13.18 -12.45
C GLU A 157 6.63 12.85 -11.35
N LEU A 158 7.88 13.31 -11.48
CA LEU A 158 8.90 13.15 -10.43
C LEU A 158 8.51 13.85 -9.11
N ILE A 159 7.94 15.06 -9.17
CA ILE A 159 7.40 15.74 -7.98
C ILE A 159 6.22 14.94 -7.44
N GLY A 160 5.38 14.42 -8.33
CA GLY A 160 4.27 13.55 -7.98
C GLY A 160 4.70 12.26 -7.28
N LEU A 161 5.83 11.65 -7.67
CA LEU A 161 6.40 10.47 -7.02
C LEU A 161 6.93 10.79 -5.62
N VAL A 162 7.57 11.95 -5.44
CA VAL A 162 7.99 12.43 -4.11
C VAL A 162 6.78 12.66 -3.22
N VAL A 163 5.74 13.33 -3.73
CA VAL A 163 4.47 13.54 -3.00
C VAL A 163 3.81 12.19 -2.68
N GLY A 164 3.78 11.27 -3.64
CA GLY A 164 3.26 9.91 -3.46
C GLY A 164 4.00 9.16 -2.36
N SER A 165 5.32 9.24 -2.32
CA SER A 165 6.17 8.61 -1.29
C SER A 165 5.90 9.19 0.10
N ILE A 166 5.77 10.52 0.22
CA ILE A 166 5.44 11.18 1.50
C ILE A 166 4.04 10.75 1.96
N LEU A 167 3.06 10.76 1.06
CA LEU A 167 1.68 10.35 1.37
C LEU A 167 1.62 8.87 1.75
N PHE A 168 2.35 7.99 1.07
CA PHE A 168 2.50 6.59 1.42
C PHE A 168 3.07 6.44 2.84
N GLY A 169 4.08 7.26 3.16
CA GLY A 169 4.67 7.36 4.49
C GLY A 169 3.64 7.60 5.58
N PHE A 170 2.82 8.64 5.41
CA PHE A 170 1.75 8.95 6.37
C PHE A 170 0.60 7.96 6.36
N PHE A 171 0.28 7.39 5.20
CA PHE A 171 -0.80 6.43 5.03
C PHE A 171 -0.64 5.18 5.90
N HIS A 172 0.60 4.78 6.16
CA HIS A 172 0.93 3.63 7.01
C HIS A 172 0.90 3.92 8.52
N GLY A 173 0.49 5.14 8.92
CA GLY A 173 0.32 5.51 10.33
C GLY A 173 1.62 5.48 11.14
N PRO A 174 2.68 6.19 10.72
CA PRO A 174 3.92 6.25 11.46
C PRO A 174 3.70 6.92 12.82
N THR A 175 4.34 6.41 13.85
CA THR A 175 4.22 6.91 15.24
C THR A 175 5.46 7.68 15.70
N ASN A 176 6.50 7.74 14.87
CA ASN A 176 7.77 8.44 15.12
C ASN A 176 8.50 8.69 13.78
N ILE A 177 9.65 9.37 13.85
CA ILE A 177 10.41 9.74 12.65
C ILE A 177 10.95 8.50 11.95
N GLY A 178 11.48 7.52 12.69
CA GLY A 178 12.04 6.32 12.09
C GLY A 178 11.00 5.50 11.30
N SER A 179 9.79 5.32 11.84
CA SER A 179 8.69 4.65 11.12
C SER A 179 8.21 5.45 9.91
N PHE A 180 8.19 6.78 9.97
CA PHE A 180 7.89 7.61 8.79
C PHE A 180 8.96 7.42 7.70
N VAL A 181 10.24 7.45 8.07
CA VAL A 181 11.36 7.22 7.14
C VAL A 181 11.28 5.84 6.51
N LEU A 182 10.91 4.81 7.28
CA LEU A 182 10.69 3.46 6.76
C LEU A 182 9.63 3.46 5.66
N TYR A 183 8.43 3.95 5.97
CA TYR A 183 7.31 3.90 5.03
C TYR A 183 7.50 4.82 3.83
N ALA A 184 7.92 6.07 4.06
CA ALA A 184 8.16 7.00 2.96
C ALA A 184 9.28 6.51 2.03
N GLY A 185 10.32 5.88 2.59
CA GLY A 185 11.37 5.26 1.81
C GLY A 185 10.91 4.04 1.02
N MET A 186 10.05 3.18 1.59
CA MET A 186 9.41 2.08 0.84
C MET A 186 8.54 2.59 -0.31
N GLY A 187 7.80 3.69 -0.10
CA GLY A 187 6.96 4.30 -1.12
C GLY A 187 7.74 4.80 -2.34
N ALA A 188 9.03 5.11 -2.18
CA ALA A 188 9.88 5.71 -3.21
C ALA A 188 10.48 4.72 -4.23
N PHE A 189 10.44 3.41 -3.98
CA PHE A 189 11.11 2.39 -4.80
C PHE A 189 10.22 1.24 -5.25
#